data_AF-A0A2J8B614-F1
#
_entry.id   AF-A0A2J8B614-F1
#
_cell.length_a   1.000
_cell.length_b   1.000
_cell.length_c   1.000
_cell.angle_alpha   90.00
_cell.angle_beta   90.00
_cell.angle_gamma   90.00
#
_symmetry.space_group_name_H-M   'P 1'
#
loop_
_entity.id
_entity.type
_entity.pdbx_description
1 polymer ?
#
loop_
_entity_poly.entity_id
_entity_poly.type
_entity_poly.pdbx_seq_one_letter_code
_entity_poly.pdbx_strand_id
1 'polypeptide(L)'
;MRIQFTVNDEELKILTKKVIEGNYPSISEYCKCSSLQENTSYVDLYNTLLNKISFLSKDKEFVLRELIATPPALIGRWFYENVNKGLVKNVEHIGKAEGGVEKYKKI
;
A
#
# COMPACT_ATOMS: atom_id res chain seq x y z
N MET A 1 -7.48 16.00 -15.02
CA MET A 1 -7.72 17.01 -13.97
C MET A 1 -7.01 16.56 -12.69
N ARG A 2 -6.16 17.39 -12.09
CA ARG A 2 -5.47 17.09 -10.81
C ARG A 2 -6.22 17.82 -9.69
N ILE A 3 -6.64 17.09 -8.66
CA ILE A 3 -7.32 17.65 -7.49
C ILE A 3 -6.29 17.79 -6.37
N GLN A 4 -6.26 18.95 -5.72
CA GLN A 4 -5.42 19.24 -4.55
C GLN A 4 -6.29 19.89 -3.49
N PHE A 5 -6.10 19.50 -2.23
CA PHE A 5 -6.78 20.05 -1.08
C PHE A 5 -5.85 20.03 0.13
N THR A 6 -6.14 20.87 1.12
CA THR A 6 -5.38 20.96 2.37
C THR A 6 -6.27 20.46 3.50
N VAL A 7 -5.68 19.76 4.46
CA VAL A 7 -6.35 19.28 5.68
C VAL A 7 -5.57 19.73 6.90
N ASN A 8 -6.27 19.90 8.02
CA ASN A 8 -5.65 20.09 9.33
C ASN A 8 -5.26 18.74 9.97
N ASP A 9 -4.62 18.79 11.14
CA ASP A 9 -4.12 17.60 11.83
C ASP A 9 -5.24 16.65 12.31
N GLU A 10 -6.39 17.18 12.69
CA GLU A 10 -7.53 16.36 13.13
C GLU A 10 -8.15 15.62 11.95
N GLU A 11 -8.35 16.32 10.83
CA GLU A 11 -8.82 15.75 9.57
C GLU A 11 -7.85 14.68 9.06
N LEU A 12 -6.54 14.94 9.13
CA LEU A 12 -5.52 13.97 8.74
C LEU A 12 -5.59 12.68 9.58
N LYS A 13 -5.82 12.79 10.90
CA LYS A 13 -6.01 11.62 11.78
C LYS A 13 -7.27 10.84 11.39
N ILE A 14 -8.38 11.52 11.14
CA ILE A 14 -9.65 10.92 10.73
C ILE A 14 -9.47 10.17 9.39
N LEU A 15 -8.83 10.80 8.41
CA LEU A 15 -8.56 10.20 7.11
C LEU A 15 -7.64 8.99 7.21
N THR A 16 -6.58 9.08 8.03
CA THR A 16 -5.66 7.95 8.27
C THR A 16 -6.39 6.75 8.86
N LYS A 17 -7.26 6.98 9.85
CA LYS A 17 -8.08 5.91 10.46
C LYS A 17 -8.96 5.22 9.40
N LYS A 18 -9.66 6.00 8.59
CA LYS A 18 -10.53 5.48 7.51
C LYS A 18 -9.76 4.67 6.46
N VAL A 19 -8.56 5.12 6.09
CA VAL A 19 -7.66 4.39 5.18
C VAL A 19 -7.31 3.02 5.74
N ILE A 20 -6.94 2.95 7.02
CA ILE A 20 -6.57 1.70 7.69
C ILE A 20 -7.78 0.76 7.79
N GLU A 21 -8.93 1.25 8.22
CA GLU A 21 -10.16 0.46 8.36
C GLU A 21 -10.63 -0.12 7.01
N GLY A 22 -10.45 0.64 5.92
CA GLY A 22 -10.84 0.22 4.58
C GLY A 22 -9.75 -0.46 3.75
N ASN A 23 -8.57 -0.72 4.31
CA ASN A 23 -7.40 -1.26 3.59
C ASN A 23 -7.02 -0.46 2.32
N TYR A 24 -7.17 0.86 2.35
CA TYR A 24 -6.76 1.69 1.23
C TYR A 24 -5.23 1.83 1.18
N PRO A 25 -4.61 1.89 -0.01
CA PRO A 25 -3.16 2.06 -0.12
C PRO A 25 -2.71 3.47 0.33
N SER A 26 -3.57 4.49 0.20
CA SER A 26 -3.26 5.87 0.59
C SER A 26 -4.53 6.68 0.87
N ILE A 27 -4.36 7.83 1.55
CA ILE A 27 -5.44 8.82 1.77
C ILE A 27 -6.00 9.34 0.46
N SER A 28 -5.14 9.62 -0.52
CA SER A 28 -5.57 10.12 -1.82
C SER A 28 -6.50 9.12 -2.54
N GLU A 29 -6.18 7.83 -2.47
CA GLU A 29 -7.02 6.80 -3.08
C GLU A 29 -8.35 6.66 -2.33
N TYR A 30 -8.34 6.69 -0.99
CA TYR A 30 -9.56 6.72 -0.18
C TYR A 30 -10.47 7.89 -0.56
N CYS A 31 -9.94 9.11 -0.62
CA CYS A 31 -10.72 10.30 -0.97
C CYS A 31 -11.28 10.21 -2.39
N LYS A 32 -10.51 9.67 -3.33
CA LYS A 32 -10.94 9.48 -4.72
C LYS A 32 -12.11 8.49 -4.79
N CYS A 33 -11.97 7.30 -4.21
CA CYS A 33 -13.04 6.29 -4.21
C CYS A 33 -14.30 6.82 -3.53
N SER A 34 -14.14 7.48 -2.37
CA SER A 34 -15.27 8.01 -1.61
C SER A 34 -16.03 9.11 -2.37
N SER A 35 -15.32 9.95 -3.13
CA SER A 35 -15.93 11.08 -3.85
C SER A 35 -16.57 10.66 -5.17
N LEU A 36 -15.96 9.70 -5.86
CA LEU A 36 -16.44 9.25 -7.18
C LEU A 36 -17.40 8.06 -7.09
N GLN A 37 -17.52 7.41 -5.93
CA GLN A 37 -18.23 6.14 -5.74
C GLN A 37 -17.76 5.03 -6.70
N GLU A 38 -16.53 5.16 -7.21
CA GLU A 38 -15.93 4.19 -8.12
C GLU A 38 -15.06 3.20 -7.34
N ASN A 39 -15.21 1.91 -7.64
CA ASN A 39 -14.21 0.91 -7.26
C ASN A 39 -12.98 1.10 -8.15
N THR A 40 -11.94 1.71 -7.60
CA THR A 40 -10.68 1.90 -8.31
C THR A 40 -9.88 0.60 -8.34
N SER A 41 -9.31 0.28 -9.51
CA SER A 41 -8.39 -0.86 -9.69
C SER A 41 -7.23 -0.91 -8.70
N TYR A 42 -6.77 0.22 -8.14
CA TYR A 42 -5.65 0.23 -7.19
C TYR A 42 -5.99 -0.33 -5.81
N VAL A 43 -7.22 -0.14 -5.32
CA VAL A 43 -7.65 -0.70 -4.04
C VAL A 43 -7.72 -2.23 -4.14
N ASP A 44 -8.33 -2.74 -5.20
CA ASP A 44 -8.41 -4.18 -5.46
C ASP A 44 -7.01 -4.80 -5.65
N LEU A 45 -6.13 -4.09 -6.36
CA LEU A 45 -4.75 -4.52 -6.57
C LEU A 45 -3.96 -4.55 -5.25
N TYR A 46 -4.15 -3.54 -4.40
CA TYR A 46 -3.50 -3.47 -3.09
C TYR A 46 -4.03 -4.56 -2.13
N ASN A 47 -5.33 -4.79 -2.11
CA ASN A 47 -5.92 -5.89 -1.34
C ASN A 47 -5.42 -7.26 -1.84
N THR A 48 -5.32 -7.43 -3.16
CA THR A 48 -4.72 -8.63 -3.77
C THR A 48 -3.26 -8.80 -3.35
N LEU A 49 -2.48 -7.73 -3.31
CA LEU A 49 -1.10 -7.75 -2.81
C LEU A 49 -1.05 -8.25 -1.36
N LEU A 50 -1.82 -7.62 -0.47
CA LEU A 50 -1.86 -7.97 0.95
C LEU A 50 -2.28 -9.42 1.17
N ASN A 51 -3.27 -9.90 0.41
CA ASN A 51 -3.71 -11.28 0.44
C ASN A 51 -2.59 -12.23 -0.02
N LYS A 52 -1.89 -11.95 -1.12
CA LYS A 52 -0.77 -12.80 -1.55
C LYS A 52 0.36 -12.84 -0.51
N ILE A 53 0.63 -11.72 0.15
CA ILE A 53 1.62 -11.65 1.24
C ILE A 53 1.19 -12.49 2.44
N SER A 54 -0.11 -12.55 2.76
CA SER A 54 -0.59 -13.35 3.90
C SER A 54 -0.39 -14.85 3.70
N PHE A 55 -0.35 -15.31 2.44
CA PHE A 55 -0.03 -16.71 2.08
C PHE A 55 1.47 -17.01 1.96
N LEU A 56 2.35 -16.01 2.07
CA LEU A 56 3.80 -16.27 2.07
C LEU A 56 4.21 -16.98 3.36
N SER A 57 5.14 -17.92 3.24
CA SER A 57 5.74 -18.57 4.40
C SER A 57 6.49 -17.55 5.25
N LYS A 58 6.52 -17.78 6.56
CA LYS A 58 7.38 -17.04 7.47
C LYS A 58 8.83 -17.06 6.99
N ASP A 59 9.54 -15.96 7.19
CA ASP A 59 10.92 -15.70 6.77
C ASP A 59 11.14 -15.62 5.25
N LYS A 60 10.08 -15.70 4.44
CA LYS A 60 10.19 -15.57 2.98
C LYS A 60 10.55 -14.13 2.60
N GLU A 61 11.65 -14.00 1.88
CA GLU A 61 12.00 -12.76 1.18
C GLU A 61 11.26 -12.67 -0.15
N PHE A 62 10.84 -11.47 -0.52
CA PHE A 62 10.12 -11.21 -1.76
C PHE A 62 10.36 -9.79 -2.29
N VAL A 63 10.09 -9.62 -3.58
CA VAL A 63 9.91 -8.30 -4.22
C VAL A 63 8.50 -8.20 -4.80
N LEU A 64 7.95 -6.99 -4.92
CA LEU A 64 6.55 -6.80 -5.32
C LEU A 64 6.18 -7.45 -6.66
N ARG A 65 7.11 -7.45 -7.62
CA ARG A 65 6.91 -8.05 -8.96
C ARG A 65 6.68 -9.56 -8.95
N GLU A 66 7.09 -10.25 -7.89
CA GLU A 66 6.84 -11.69 -7.71
C GLU A 66 5.39 -11.95 -7.31
N LEU A 67 4.73 -10.98 -6.67
CA LEU A 67 3.35 -11.10 -6.20
C LEU A 67 2.37 -10.53 -7.21
N ILE A 68 2.74 -9.44 -7.87
CA ILE A 68 1.91 -8.77 -8.89
C ILE A 68 2.76 -8.58 -10.13
N ALA A 69 2.30 -9.10 -11.27
CA ALA A 69 2.95 -8.86 -12.54
C ALA A 69 2.88 -7.35 -12.87
N THR A 70 4.04 -6.74 -13.14
CA THR A 70 4.16 -5.31 -13.50
C THR A 70 3.45 -4.36 -12.53
N PRO A 71 3.89 -4.27 -11.26
CA PRO A 71 3.22 -3.42 -10.27
C PRO A 71 3.34 -1.95 -10.69
N PRO A 72 2.24 -1.18 -10.70
CA PRO A 72 2.28 0.25 -10.95
C PRO A 72 3.18 0.96 -9.94
N ALA A 73 3.94 1.97 -10.39
CA ALA A 73 4.88 2.69 -9.53
C ALA A 73 4.25 3.26 -8.24
N LEU A 74 3.00 3.72 -8.32
CA LEU A 74 2.25 4.22 -7.16
C LEU A 74 2.01 3.13 -6.10
N ILE A 75 1.68 1.91 -6.51
CA ILE A 75 1.49 0.78 -5.58
C ILE A 75 2.80 0.46 -4.87
N GLY A 76 3.91 0.44 -5.61
CA GLY A 76 5.23 0.23 -5.02
C GLY A 76 5.57 1.28 -3.97
N ARG A 77 5.35 2.55 -4.29
CA ARG A 77 5.56 3.67 -3.37
C ARG A 77 4.68 3.57 -2.12
N TRP A 78 3.37 3.39 -2.28
CA TRP A 78 2.44 3.32 -1.16
C TRP A 78 2.71 2.12 -0.26
N PHE A 79 3.02 0.96 -0.86
CA PHE A 79 3.37 -0.22 -0.09
C PHE A 79 4.64 0.01 0.76
N TYR A 80 5.69 0.59 0.18
CA TYR A 80 6.90 0.97 0.90
C TYR A 80 6.60 1.92 2.08
N GLU A 81 5.82 2.99 1.83
CA GLU A 81 5.42 3.93 2.87
C GLU A 81 4.61 3.25 4.00
N ASN A 82 3.69 2.34 3.65
CA ASN A 82 2.85 1.65 4.62
C ASN A 82 3.62 0.60 5.43
N VAL A 83 4.62 -0.07 4.86
CA VAL A 83 5.55 -0.95 5.61
C VAL A 83 6.35 -0.11 6.61
N ASN A 84 6.94 1.01 6.18
CA ASN A 84 7.73 1.88 7.07
C ASN A 84 6.92 2.52 8.20
N LYS A 85 5.61 2.73 7.97
CA LYS A 85 4.68 3.21 9.00
C LYS A 85 4.14 2.11 9.91
N GLY A 86 4.52 0.84 9.68
CA GLY A 86 4.01 -0.30 10.45
C GLY A 86 2.54 -0.65 10.18
N LEU A 87 1.97 -0.15 9.07
CA LEU A 87 0.58 -0.42 8.69
C LEU A 87 0.40 -1.77 8.02
N VAL A 88 1.46 -2.30 7.39
CA VAL A 88 1.48 -3.65 6.83
C VAL A 88 2.02 -4.60 7.89
N LYS A 89 1.14 -5.43 8.46
CA LYS A 89 1.52 -6.38 9.52
C LYS A 89 2.41 -7.50 9.00
N ASN A 90 3.35 -7.94 9.84
CA ASN A 90 4.18 -9.13 9.60
C ASN A 90 5.01 -9.04 8.30
N VAL A 91 5.44 -7.82 7.95
CA VAL A 91 6.31 -7.54 6.81
C VAL A 91 7.33 -6.52 7.25
N GLU A 92 8.58 -6.73 6.88
CA GLU A 92 9.68 -5.79 7.09
C GLU A 92 10.35 -5.46 5.76
N HIS A 93 10.78 -4.22 5.62
CA HIS A 93 11.64 -3.78 4.52
C HIS A 93 13.10 -4.12 4.84
N ILE A 94 13.75 -4.89 3.97
CA ILE A 94 15.12 -5.40 4.18
C ILE A 94 16.14 -4.78 3.22
N GLY A 95 15.81 -3.62 2.65
CA GLY A 95 16.67 -2.91 1.70
C GLY A 95 16.30 -3.15 0.24
N LYS A 96 17.31 -3.21 -0.63
CA LYS A 96 17.13 -3.31 -2.09
C LYS A 96 17.74 -4.59 -2.65
N ALA A 97 17.03 -5.21 -3.58
CA ALA A 97 17.54 -6.28 -4.42
C ALA A 97 18.41 -5.72 -5.56
N GLU A 98 19.05 -6.62 -6.31
CA GLU A 98 19.74 -6.26 -7.55
C GLU A 98 18.81 -5.49 -8.51
N GLY A 99 19.34 -4.42 -9.11
CA GLY A 99 18.57 -3.48 -9.92
C GLY A 99 17.80 -2.43 -9.13
N GLY A 100 18.05 -2.30 -7.81
CA GLY A 100 17.52 -1.20 -6.98
C GLY A 100 16.05 -1.35 -6.59
N VAL A 101 15.47 -2.54 -6.76
CA VAL A 101 14.07 -2.84 -6.41
C VAL A 101 13.93 -3.06 -4.90
N GLU A 102 12.92 -2.47 -4.29
CA GLU A 102 12.65 -2.65 -2.85
C GLU A 102 12.36 -4.11 -2.51
N LYS A 103 13.01 -4.60 -1.46
CA LYS A 103 12.98 -6.00 -1.02
C LYS A 103 12.39 -6.09 0.39
N TYR A 104 11.58 -7.11 0.61
CA TYR A 104 10.82 -7.29 1.84
C TYR A 104 10.97 -8.71 2.37
N LYS A 105 10.67 -8.89 3.65
CA LYS A 105 10.64 -10.18 4.33
C LYS A 105 9.33 -10.35 5.10
N LYS A 106 8.73 -11.54 4.98
CA LYS A 106 7.59 -11.96 5.80
C LYS A 106 8.08 -12.38 7.19
N ILE A 107 7.49 -11.83 8.25
CA ILE A 107 7.79 -12.18 9.65
C ILE A 107 6.69 -13.08 10.24
#